data_AF-A0A961VT61-F1
#
_entry.id   AF-A0A961VT61-F1
#
_cell.length_a   1.000
_cell.length_b   1.000
_cell.length_c   1.000
_cell.angle_alpha   90.00
_cell.angle_beta   90.00
_cell.angle_gamma   90.00
#
_symmetry.space_group_name_H-M   'P 1'
#
loop_
_entity.id
_entity.type
_entity.pdbx_description
1 polymer ?
#
loop_
_entity_poly.entity_id
_entity_poly.type
_entity_poly.pdbx_seq_one_letter_code
_entity_poly.pdbx_strand_id
1 'polypeptide(L)'
;MPAAAPDRGAAMPAAHESGAAALSVSDVAELMAPIASAPAIALAVSGGSDSLALLAAVDHWRLAGRRPAVHVLTVDHALTPGSAQVAAGVAAIAAARGLPCRILRWEGAKPARGLEEAARMARYGLLARAARDAGSTHLLTAHSLEDQAETFLMRLERGSGVFGLAAMRPEVDLGGGLTLFRPFLAVSRARLAATTAAARLDAHHDPMNDDPRFHRVRLRAALPHLAKAGVTATAIAAAAARLARAADAIEAMADRLIAAHVQVDAFAVVAFPVRPFADAADDVRLRLLIRILRALGGGDYPPGSEKTMAIAAAILGDVPAAKRTLAGVVAERRGDRVRLYREAGRSVLPRLAAPPGFFGVWDARFAITVPASAPKNLTIGPLGSERPDGLIRPKTLPAAAAAVLPAVFRDGRIVAVPPLGWATPEAAGIVASEQVSARIAAPRDFPLMDET
;
A
#
# COMPACT_ATOMS: atom_id res chain seq x y z
N MET A 1 -27.13 -31.70 55.24
CA MET A 1 -26.10 -30.65 55.01
C MET A 1 -24.83 -31.33 54.52
N PRO A 2 -24.34 -30.96 53.33
CA PRO A 2 -23.13 -30.13 53.27
C PRO A 2 -23.24 -28.99 52.25
N ALA A 3 -22.24 -28.12 52.31
CA ALA A 3 -22.23 -26.73 51.89
C ALA A 3 -22.19 -26.50 50.37
N ALA A 4 -22.88 -25.45 49.94
CA ALA A 4 -22.77 -24.87 48.61
C ALA A 4 -21.42 -24.12 48.47
N ALA A 5 -20.70 -24.40 47.39
CA ALA A 5 -19.53 -23.64 46.98
C ALA A 5 -19.98 -22.42 46.14
N PRO A 6 -19.41 -21.21 46.35
CA PRO A 6 -19.81 -20.04 45.60
C PRO A 6 -19.13 -19.97 44.24
N ASP A 7 -19.92 -19.44 43.32
CA ASP A 7 -19.69 -19.02 41.95
C ASP A 7 -18.36 -18.27 41.73
N ARG A 8 -17.57 -18.72 40.74
CA ARG A 8 -16.38 -18.05 40.24
C ARG A 8 -16.63 -17.65 38.79
N GLY A 9 -16.88 -16.36 38.57
CA GLY A 9 -16.99 -15.83 37.22
C GLY A 9 -17.26 -14.34 37.11
N ALA A 10 -16.83 -13.52 38.09
CA ALA A 10 -16.87 -12.07 37.92
C ALA A 10 -15.78 -11.64 36.92
N ALA A 11 -16.22 -11.16 35.77
CA ALA A 11 -15.38 -10.50 34.77
C ALA A 11 -14.59 -9.36 35.43
N MET A 12 -13.27 -9.40 35.30
CA MET A 12 -12.41 -8.29 35.71
C MET A 12 -12.61 -7.11 34.75
N PRO A 13 -12.92 -5.90 35.24
CA PRO A 13 -12.88 -4.72 34.40
C PRO A 13 -11.43 -4.45 33.97
N ALA A 14 -11.25 -4.12 32.69
CA ALA A 14 -9.97 -3.71 32.14
C ALA A 14 -9.39 -2.56 32.98
N ALA A 15 -8.18 -2.76 33.49
CA ALA A 15 -7.43 -1.74 34.21
C ALA A 15 -7.10 -0.59 33.24
N HIS A 16 -7.91 0.45 33.24
CA HIS A 16 -7.53 1.74 32.68
C HIS A 16 -6.35 2.27 33.49
N GLU A 17 -5.23 2.56 32.85
CA GLU A 17 -4.17 3.39 33.44
C GLU A 17 -4.76 4.79 33.70
N SER A 18 -5.22 5.02 34.93
CA SER A 18 -5.73 6.30 35.40
C SER A 18 -4.57 7.28 35.61
N GLY A 19 -4.34 8.17 34.65
CA GLY A 19 -3.37 9.25 34.81
C GLY A 19 -2.98 10.03 33.55
N ALA A 20 -3.29 9.53 32.34
CA ALA A 20 -2.94 10.24 31.11
C ALA A 20 -3.86 11.45 30.86
N ALA A 21 -3.27 12.61 30.55
CA ALA A 21 -4.02 13.80 30.17
C ALA A 21 -4.53 13.71 28.73
N ALA A 22 -5.76 14.16 28.51
CA ALA A 22 -6.34 14.35 27.17
C ALA A 22 -5.48 15.29 26.30
N LEU A 23 -5.63 15.20 24.99
CA LEU A 23 -4.99 16.12 24.05
C LEU A 23 -5.50 17.55 24.30
N SER A 24 -4.57 18.49 24.51
CA SER A 24 -4.86 19.91 24.60
C SER A 24 -5.10 20.53 23.22
N VAL A 25 -5.63 21.76 23.19
CA VAL A 25 -5.78 22.53 21.94
C VAL A 25 -4.44 22.68 21.21
N SER A 26 -3.36 22.92 21.96
CA SER A 26 -2.02 23.07 21.40
C SER A 26 -1.51 21.76 20.81
N ASP A 27 -1.69 20.63 21.51
CA ASP A 27 -1.32 19.30 20.98
C ASP A 27 -2.02 19.08 19.63
N VAL A 28 -3.33 19.30 19.56
CA VAL A 28 -4.09 19.05 18.34
C VAL A 28 -3.67 20.01 17.22
N ALA A 29 -3.41 21.28 17.51
CA ALA A 29 -2.95 22.23 16.51
C ALA A 29 -1.61 21.82 15.88
N GLU A 30 -0.67 21.32 16.68
CA GLU A 30 0.61 20.80 16.21
C GLU A 30 0.43 19.53 15.36
N LEU A 31 -0.36 18.58 15.84
CA LEU A 31 -0.63 17.31 15.15
C LEU A 31 -1.34 17.50 13.80
N MET A 32 -2.16 18.55 13.66
CA MET A 32 -2.90 18.86 12.44
C MET A 32 -2.24 19.96 11.58
N ALA A 33 -1.11 20.53 12.02
CA ALA A 33 -0.42 21.60 11.29
C ALA A 33 -0.07 21.24 9.83
N PRO A 34 0.39 20.00 9.50
CA PRO A 34 0.71 19.61 8.13
C PRO A 34 -0.47 19.71 7.15
N ILE A 35 -1.70 19.59 7.67
CA ILE A 35 -2.93 19.56 6.87
C ILE A 35 -3.79 20.81 7.05
N ALA A 36 -3.29 21.84 7.74
CA ALA A 36 -4.07 23.04 8.07
C ALA A 36 -4.56 23.81 6.85
N SER A 37 -3.83 23.74 5.73
CA SER A 37 -4.14 24.39 4.45
C SER A 37 -4.87 23.48 3.46
N ALA A 38 -5.17 22.23 3.83
CA ALA A 38 -5.88 21.31 2.96
C ALA A 38 -7.28 21.86 2.62
N PRO A 39 -7.79 21.68 1.40
CA PRO A 39 -9.15 22.11 1.05
C PRO A 39 -10.21 21.29 1.80
N ALA A 40 -10.01 19.96 1.86
CA ALA A 40 -10.88 19.02 2.55
C ALA A 40 -10.10 17.80 3.03
N ILE A 41 -10.58 17.21 4.13
CA ILE A 41 -10.03 16.02 4.79
C ILE A 41 -11.15 15.04 5.13
N ALA A 42 -10.80 13.75 5.11
CA ALA A 42 -11.69 12.66 5.49
C ALA A 42 -11.16 11.95 6.75
N LEU A 43 -12.02 11.64 7.71
CA LEU A 43 -11.68 10.91 8.94
C LEU A 43 -12.21 9.48 8.85
N ALA A 44 -11.33 8.48 8.99
CA ALA A 44 -11.75 7.08 9.10
C ALA A 44 -12.11 6.74 10.56
N VAL A 45 -13.40 6.65 10.86
CA VAL A 45 -13.92 6.46 12.22
C VAL A 45 -14.59 5.09 12.35
N SER A 46 -14.00 4.18 13.13
CA SER A 46 -14.52 2.83 13.35
C SER A 46 -15.50 2.74 14.53
N GLY A 47 -15.58 3.78 15.37
CA GLY A 47 -16.38 3.77 16.60
C GLY A 47 -15.62 3.30 17.83
N GLY A 48 -14.38 2.81 17.65
CA GLY A 48 -13.46 2.53 18.76
C GLY A 48 -12.84 3.80 19.34
N SER A 49 -12.31 3.69 20.56
CA SER A 49 -11.80 4.82 21.36
C SER A 49 -10.83 5.72 20.58
N ASP A 50 -9.79 5.17 19.96
CA ASP A 50 -8.77 5.97 19.26
C ASP A 50 -9.37 6.77 18.08
N SER A 51 -10.30 6.15 17.35
CA SER A 51 -10.97 6.79 16.21
C SER A 51 -11.96 7.87 16.63
N LEU A 52 -12.59 7.73 17.79
CA LEU A 52 -13.43 8.76 18.39
C LEU A 52 -12.59 9.90 18.98
N ALA A 53 -11.40 9.61 19.51
CA ALA A 53 -10.44 10.64 19.91
C ALA A 53 -10.01 11.49 18.71
N LEU A 54 -9.77 10.87 17.55
CA LEU A 54 -9.48 11.57 16.29
C LEU A 54 -10.63 12.49 15.88
N LEU A 55 -11.86 11.98 15.91
CA LEU A 55 -13.06 12.78 15.61
C LEU A 55 -13.21 13.96 16.57
N ALA A 56 -13.03 13.75 17.87
CA ALA A 56 -13.11 14.81 18.89
C ALA A 56 -12.00 15.86 18.73
N ALA A 57 -10.76 15.43 18.48
CA ALA A 57 -9.63 16.32 18.25
C ALA A 57 -9.87 17.21 17.03
N VAL A 58 -10.26 16.63 15.89
CA VAL A 58 -10.53 17.38 14.65
C VAL A 58 -11.74 18.30 14.81
N ASP A 59 -12.79 17.87 15.51
CA ASP A 59 -13.96 18.71 15.81
C ASP A 59 -13.56 19.94 16.64
N HIS A 60 -12.73 19.77 17.67
CA HIS A 60 -12.23 20.92 18.43
C HIS A 60 -11.35 21.83 17.57
N TRP A 61 -10.45 21.25 16.78
CA TRP A 61 -9.54 22.00 15.93
C TRP A 61 -10.25 22.82 14.84
N ARG A 62 -11.32 22.28 14.24
CA ARG A 62 -12.11 22.99 13.23
C ARG A 62 -12.85 24.20 13.81
N LEU A 63 -13.25 24.14 15.09
CA LEU A 63 -13.96 25.22 15.76
C LEU A 63 -13.03 26.38 16.14
N ALA A 64 -11.71 26.17 16.16
CA ALA A 64 -10.71 27.17 16.54
C ALA A 64 -10.29 28.13 15.41
N GLY A 65 -10.88 28.04 14.20
CA GLY A 65 -10.64 28.99 13.11
C GLY A 65 -10.96 28.45 11.73
N ARG A 66 -10.48 29.14 10.67
CA ARG A 66 -10.63 28.65 9.29
C ARG A 66 -9.80 27.37 9.13
N ARG A 67 -10.46 26.25 8.81
CA ARG A 67 -9.89 24.91 8.70
C ARG A 67 -10.48 24.16 7.49
N PRO A 68 -9.87 23.04 7.06
CA PRO A 68 -10.37 22.24 5.95
C PRO A 68 -11.82 21.79 6.17
N ALA A 69 -12.56 21.56 5.08
CA ALA A 69 -13.82 20.85 5.18
C ALA A 69 -13.58 19.42 5.70
N VAL A 70 -14.44 18.94 6.60
CA VAL A 70 -14.26 17.64 7.27
C VAL A 70 -15.38 16.68 6.87
N HIS A 71 -14.99 15.49 6.41
CA HIS A 71 -15.89 14.39 6.11
C HIS A 71 -15.62 13.21 7.03
N VAL A 72 -16.64 12.66 7.68
CA VAL A 72 -16.51 11.44 8.49
C VAL A 72 -16.87 10.24 7.61
N LEU A 73 -16.01 9.24 7.59
CA LEU A 73 -16.22 7.99 6.88
C LEU A 73 -16.16 6.84 7.88
N THR A 74 -17.20 6.01 7.90
CA THR A 74 -17.23 4.79 8.71
C THR A 74 -17.53 3.59 7.83
N VAL A 75 -16.93 2.44 8.15
CA VAL A 75 -17.06 1.22 7.33
C VAL A 75 -17.83 0.16 8.12
N ASP A 76 -19.01 -0.18 7.62
CA ASP A 76 -19.71 -1.42 7.96
C ASP A 76 -19.05 -2.58 7.20
N HIS A 77 -18.24 -3.36 7.90
CA HIS A 77 -17.57 -4.52 7.34
C HIS A 77 -18.51 -5.71 7.09
N ALA A 78 -19.72 -5.70 7.66
CA ALA A 78 -20.68 -6.81 7.65
C ALA A 78 -20.08 -8.19 8.05
N LEU A 79 -19.01 -8.22 8.85
CA LEU A 79 -18.33 -9.43 9.33
C LEU A 79 -18.94 -9.98 10.61
N THR A 80 -19.38 -9.11 11.51
CA THR A 80 -19.99 -9.48 12.79
C THR A 80 -21.41 -8.90 12.89
N PRO A 81 -22.34 -9.63 13.55
CA PRO A 81 -23.61 -9.06 13.97
C PRO A 81 -23.37 -7.80 14.81
N GLY A 82 -24.13 -6.72 14.57
CA GLY A 82 -23.96 -5.47 15.31
C GLY A 82 -23.16 -4.37 14.57
N SER A 83 -22.42 -4.73 13.52
CA SER A 83 -21.55 -3.77 12.82
C SER A 83 -22.28 -2.60 12.16
N ALA A 84 -23.49 -2.83 11.64
CA ALA A 84 -24.35 -1.78 11.12
C ALA A 84 -24.80 -0.80 12.23
N GLN A 85 -25.09 -1.30 13.44
CA GLN A 85 -25.47 -0.47 14.58
C GLN A 85 -24.30 0.39 15.06
N VAL A 86 -23.08 -0.16 15.08
CA VAL A 86 -21.86 0.61 15.41
C VAL A 86 -21.65 1.74 14.41
N ALA A 87 -21.76 1.44 13.10
CA ALA A 87 -21.63 2.45 12.05
C ALA A 87 -22.72 3.55 12.15
N ALA A 88 -23.96 3.17 12.48
CA ALA A 88 -25.05 4.11 12.74
C ALA A 88 -24.76 5.00 13.98
N GLY A 89 -24.19 4.43 15.04
CA GLY A 89 -23.76 5.18 16.23
C GLY A 89 -22.69 6.24 15.89
N VAL A 90 -21.70 5.88 15.08
CA VAL A 90 -20.69 6.84 14.58
C VAL A 90 -21.34 7.96 13.76
N ALA A 91 -22.29 7.63 12.89
CA ALA A 91 -23.02 8.62 12.12
C ALA A 91 -23.83 9.58 13.01
N ALA A 92 -24.47 9.07 14.07
CA ALA A 92 -25.18 9.90 15.05
C ALA A 92 -24.23 10.84 15.81
N ILE A 93 -23.07 10.34 16.25
CA ILE A 93 -22.03 11.15 16.92
C ILE A 93 -21.54 12.28 15.99
N ALA A 94 -21.26 11.97 14.72
CA ALA A 94 -20.84 12.97 13.75
C ALA A 94 -21.94 14.01 13.45
N ALA A 95 -23.18 13.56 13.29
CA ALA A 95 -24.33 14.44 13.05
C ALA A 95 -24.57 15.41 14.22
N ALA A 96 -24.45 14.95 15.47
CA ALA A 96 -24.55 15.79 16.67
C ALA A 96 -23.48 16.91 16.71
N ARG A 97 -22.39 16.74 15.96
CA ARG A 97 -21.30 17.72 15.79
C ARG A 97 -21.42 18.55 14.51
N GLY A 98 -22.48 18.34 13.71
CA GLY A 98 -22.64 19.01 12.43
C GLY A 98 -21.60 18.58 11.39
N LEU A 99 -21.06 17.37 11.52
CA LEU A 99 -20.10 16.80 10.57
C LEU A 99 -20.81 15.83 9.61
N PRO A 100 -20.65 15.97 8.28
CA PRO A 100 -21.20 15.03 7.33
C PRO A 100 -20.55 13.66 7.51
N CYS A 101 -21.37 12.61 7.64
CA CYS A 101 -20.91 11.24 7.77
C CYS A 101 -21.44 10.35 6.64
N ARG A 102 -20.55 9.57 6.03
CA ARG A 102 -20.91 8.54 5.04
C ARG A 102 -20.59 7.16 5.62
N ILE A 103 -21.61 6.33 5.71
CA ILE A 103 -21.46 4.90 6.03
C ILE A 103 -21.13 4.18 4.71
N LEU A 104 -20.03 3.46 4.71
CA LEU A 104 -19.54 2.65 3.60
C LEU A 104 -19.74 1.18 3.95
N ARG A 105 -20.18 0.36 3.01
CA ARG A 105 -20.39 -1.06 3.25
C ARG A 105 -19.44 -1.89 2.41
N TRP A 106 -18.84 -2.91 3.01
CA TRP A 106 -18.13 -3.92 2.24
C TRP A 106 -19.13 -4.91 1.62
N GLU A 107 -19.36 -4.72 0.32
CA GLU A 107 -20.19 -5.59 -0.51
C GLU A 107 -19.34 -6.68 -1.20
N GLY A 108 -19.91 -7.87 -1.37
CA GLY A 108 -19.28 -8.98 -2.10
C GLY A 108 -18.91 -10.20 -1.26
N ALA A 109 -18.43 -11.23 -1.95
CA ALA A 109 -18.01 -12.48 -1.32
C ALA A 109 -16.74 -12.28 -0.48
N LYS A 110 -16.79 -12.75 0.76
CA LYS A 110 -15.65 -12.70 1.69
C LYS A 110 -14.81 -13.96 1.50
N PRO A 111 -13.48 -13.85 1.33
CA PRO A 111 -12.66 -15.01 1.06
C PRO A 111 -12.58 -15.90 2.31
N ALA A 112 -12.57 -17.22 2.10
CA ALA A 112 -12.45 -18.20 3.17
C ALA A 112 -11.07 -18.22 3.84
N ARG A 113 -10.03 -17.69 3.17
CA ARG A 113 -8.66 -17.57 3.67
C ARG A 113 -8.16 -16.14 3.45
N GLY A 114 -7.31 -15.65 4.35
CA GLY A 114 -6.79 -14.28 4.27
C GLY A 114 -7.88 -13.22 4.49
N LEU A 115 -8.88 -13.53 5.32
CA LEU A 115 -10.01 -12.63 5.56
C LEU A 115 -9.57 -11.29 6.15
N GLU A 116 -8.63 -11.27 7.10
CA GLU A 116 -8.09 -10.04 7.69
C GLU A 116 -7.46 -9.13 6.63
N GLU A 117 -6.63 -9.73 5.77
CA GLU A 117 -5.99 -9.04 4.66
C GLU A 117 -7.04 -8.45 3.73
N ALA A 118 -7.97 -9.28 3.24
CA ALA A 118 -9.03 -8.85 2.33
C ALA A 118 -9.94 -7.79 2.94
N ALA A 119 -10.28 -7.90 4.23
CA ALA A 119 -11.08 -6.92 4.95
C ALA A 119 -10.35 -5.57 5.02
N ARG A 120 -9.04 -5.58 5.27
CA ARG A 120 -8.22 -4.37 5.30
C ARG A 120 -8.10 -3.75 3.90
N MET A 121 -7.88 -4.55 2.86
CA MET A 121 -7.91 -4.10 1.46
C MET A 121 -9.23 -3.43 1.12
N ALA A 122 -10.35 -4.09 1.43
CA ALA A 122 -11.68 -3.57 1.17
C ALA A 122 -11.93 -2.27 1.94
N ARG A 123 -11.59 -2.22 3.23
CA ARG A 123 -11.74 -1.02 4.07
C ARG A 123 -11.03 0.17 3.46
N TYR A 124 -9.75 0.05 3.12
CA TYR A 124 -9.02 1.18 2.56
C TYR A 124 -9.40 1.50 1.12
N GLY A 125 -9.81 0.52 0.32
CA GLY A 125 -10.39 0.77 -1.00
C GLY A 125 -11.66 1.62 -0.92
N LEU A 126 -12.56 1.27 0.01
CA LEU A 126 -13.79 2.03 0.27
C LEU A 126 -13.50 3.44 0.79
N LEU A 127 -12.63 3.55 1.81
CA LEU A 127 -12.26 4.83 2.40
C LEU A 127 -11.59 5.75 1.37
N ALA A 128 -10.62 5.25 0.60
CA ALA A 128 -9.91 6.04 -0.39
C ALA A 128 -10.82 6.50 -1.52
N ARG A 129 -11.75 5.65 -2.00
CA ARG A 129 -12.75 6.05 -2.99
C ARG A 129 -13.66 7.15 -2.43
N ALA A 130 -14.25 6.92 -1.26
CA ALA A 130 -15.18 7.87 -0.66
C ALA A 130 -14.53 9.21 -0.30
N ALA A 131 -13.27 9.21 0.13
CA ALA A 131 -12.50 10.43 0.39
C ALA A 131 -12.30 11.24 -0.90
N ARG A 132 -11.93 10.58 -2.02
CA ARG A 132 -11.80 11.25 -3.32
C ARG A 132 -13.14 11.78 -3.84
N ASP A 133 -14.21 11.01 -3.72
CA ASP A 133 -15.56 11.44 -4.11
C ASP A 133 -15.98 12.71 -3.35
N ALA A 134 -15.54 12.86 -2.10
CA ALA A 134 -15.79 14.02 -1.26
C ALA A 134 -14.80 15.19 -1.51
N GLY A 135 -13.89 15.08 -2.48
CA GLY A 135 -12.87 16.10 -2.77
C GLY A 135 -11.79 16.21 -1.68
N SER A 136 -11.66 15.22 -0.79
CA SER A 136 -10.66 15.22 0.26
C SER A 136 -9.27 14.94 -0.30
N THR A 137 -8.28 15.69 0.18
CA THR A 137 -6.85 15.50 -0.15
C THR A 137 -6.13 14.61 0.86
N HIS A 138 -6.69 14.47 2.06
CA HIS A 138 -6.13 13.64 3.12
C HIS A 138 -7.18 12.71 3.71
N LEU A 139 -6.79 11.45 3.96
CA LEU A 139 -7.54 10.47 4.72
C LEU A 139 -6.83 10.24 6.06
N LEU A 140 -7.47 10.56 7.17
CA LEU A 140 -6.88 10.45 8.51
C LEU A 140 -7.26 9.12 9.16
N THR A 141 -6.30 8.50 9.84
CA THR A 141 -6.50 7.30 10.67
C THR A 141 -5.88 7.50 12.05
N ALA A 142 -6.46 6.86 13.06
CA ALA A 142 -6.11 7.06 14.46
C ALA A 142 -5.06 6.06 15.00
N HIS A 143 -4.07 5.68 14.18
CA HIS A 143 -3.01 4.77 14.64
C HIS A 143 -2.16 5.44 15.72
N SER A 144 -1.94 4.74 16.83
CA SER A 144 -1.26 5.25 18.03
C SER A 144 0.24 4.93 18.06
N LEU A 145 0.91 5.39 19.12
CA LEU A 145 2.27 5.00 19.47
C LEU A 145 2.42 3.48 19.68
N GLU A 146 1.46 2.85 20.34
CA GLU A 146 1.46 1.40 20.55
C GLU A 146 1.22 0.65 19.24
N ASP A 147 0.47 1.20 18.29
CA ASP A 147 0.35 0.62 16.94
C ASP A 147 1.69 0.62 16.21
N GLN A 148 2.51 1.67 16.38
CA GLN A 148 3.89 1.68 15.87
C GLN A 148 4.72 0.55 16.48
N ALA A 149 4.66 0.40 17.80
CA ALA A 149 5.43 -0.61 18.51
C ALA A 149 5.00 -2.04 18.12
N GLU A 150 3.69 -2.29 18.04
CA GLU A 150 3.13 -3.56 17.57
C GLU A 150 3.63 -3.86 16.14
N THR A 151 3.51 -2.92 15.22
CA THR A 151 3.97 -3.07 13.82
C THR A 151 5.46 -3.35 13.74
N PHE A 152 6.27 -2.62 14.51
CA PHE A 152 7.72 -2.83 14.57
C PHE A 152 8.06 -4.25 15.02
N LEU A 153 7.45 -4.72 16.11
CA LEU A 153 7.72 -6.05 16.66
C LEU A 153 7.28 -7.17 15.71
N MET A 154 6.12 -7.03 15.06
CA MET A 154 5.66 -7.98 14.03
C MET A 154 6.66 -8.08 12.87
N ARG A 155 7.21 -6.94 12.42
CA ARG A 155 8.18 -6.90 11.33
C ARG A 155 9.56 -7.39 11.76
N LEU A 156 9.92 -7.18 13.02
CA LEU A 156 11.13 -7.73 13.61
C LEU A 156 11.08 -9.26 13.69
N GLU A 157 9.95 -9.85 14.12
CA GLU A 157 9.73 -11.30 14.12
C GLU A 157 9.92 -11.92 12.73
N ARG A 158 9.54 -11.19 11.68
CA ARG A 158 9.70 -11.60 10.27
C ARG A 158 11.10 -11.40 9.71
N GLY A 159 12.06 -10.89 10.50
CA GLY A 159 13.41 -10.58 10.03
C GLY A 159 13.45 -9.45 9.00
N SER A 160 12.55 -8.47 9.10
CA SER A 160 12.49 -7.36 8.15
C SER A 160 13.74 -6.48 8.21
N GLY A 161 14.17 -5.97 7.06
CA GLY A 161 15.25 -4.99 6.96
C GLY A 161 14.81 -3.56 7.31
N VAL A 162 15.68 -2.58 7.02
CA VAL A 162 15.50 -1.14 7.35
C VAL A 162 14.14 -0.58 6.94
N PHE A 163 13.67 -0.87 5.72
CA PHE A 163 12.37 -0.40 5.22
C PHE A 163 11.18 -0.98 5.99
N GLY A 164 11.26 -2.25 6.38
CA GLY A 164 10.21 -2.88 7.17
C GLY A 164 10.23 -2.36 8.61
N LEU A 165 11.40 -2.32 9.24
CA LEU A 165 11.52 -1.84 10.63
C LEU A 165 11.30 -0.33 10.80
N ALA A 166 11.20 0.43 9.71
CA ALA A 166 10.71 1.81 9.74
C ALA A 166 9.21 1.94 10.13
N ALA A 167 8.52 0.81 10.37
CA ALA A 167 7.12 0.73 10.81
C ALA A 167 6.15 1.53 9.90
N MET A 168 5.18 2.26 10.44
CA MET A 168 4.26 3.04 9.60
C MET A 168 4.79 4.47 9.39
N ARG A 169 4.68 4.97 8.17
CA ARG A 169 4.94 6.38 7.87
C ARG A 169 3.78 7.28 8.33
N PRO A 170 4.05 8.50 8.79
CA PRO A 170 3.01 9.49 9.10
C PRO A 170 2.15 9.83 7.88
N GLU A 171 2.77 9.89 6.71
CA GLU A 171 2.12 10.21 5.43
C GLU A 171 2.44 9.12 4.40
N VAL A 172 1.42 8.70 3.64
CA VAL A 172 1.58 7.77 2.52
C VAL A 172 0.68 8.17 1.36
N ASP A 173 1.23 8.29 0.15
CA ASP A 173 0.45 8.58 -1.05
C ASP A 173 -0.43 7.37 -1.45
N LEU A 174 -1.75 7.57 -1.47
CA LEU A 174 -2.72 6.57 -1.92
C LEU A 174 -2.98 6.64 -3.43
N GLY A 175 -2.32 7.56 -4.13
CA GLY A 175 -2.53 7.91 -5.53
C GLY A 175 -3.80 8.75 -5.74
N GLY A 176 -3.89 9.40 -6.90
CA GLY A 176 -5.05 10.21 -7.26
C GLY A 176 -5.23 11.43 -6.36
N GLY A 177 -4.13 12.02 -5.88
CA GLY A 177 -4.13 13.23 -5.05
C GLY A 177 -4.60 13.04 -3.61
N LEU A 178 -4.61 11.81 -3.10
CA LEU A 178 -5.05 11.48 -1.75
C LEU A 178 -3.89 10.95 -0.91
N THR A 179 -3.63 11.56 0.24
CA THR A 179 -2.61 11.13 1.20
C THR A 179 -3.25 10.50 2.44
N LEU A 180 -2.81 9.30 2.84
CA LEU A 180 -3.11 8.73 4.15
C LEU A 180 -2.27 9.43 5.20
N PHE A 181 -2.92 10.07 6.17
CA PHE A 181 -2.27 10.78 7.28
C PHE A 181 -2.54 10.08 8.63
N ARG A 182 -1.49 9.91 9.44
CA ARG A 182 -1.52 9.26 10.76
C ARG A 182 -1.00 10.23 11.81
N PRO A 183 -1.83 11.18 12.31
CA PRO A 183 -1.35 12.18 13.25
C PRO A 183 -0.90 11.57 14.60
N PHE A 184 -1.48 10.45 15.03
CA PHE A 184 -1.32 9.94 16.38
C PHE A 184 -0.17 8.93 16.58
N LEU A 185 0.74 8.78 15.61
CA LEU A 185 1.84 7.81 15.73
C LEU A 185 2.80 8.06 16.90
N ALA A 186 2.78 9.27 17.47
CA ALA A 186 3.54 9.63 18.67
C ALA A 186 2.67 9.79 19.93
N VAL A 187 1.35 9.52 19.84
CA VAL A 187 0.39 9.68 20.93
C VAL A 187 0.01 8.31 21.49
N SER A 188 0.09 8.13 22.80
CA SER A 188 -0.27 6.86 23.44
C SER A 188 -1.79 6.64 23.45
N ARG A 189 -2.22 5.37 23.39
CA ARG A 189 -3.63 4.98 23.53
C ARG A 189 -4.25 5.50 24.82
N ALA A 190 -3.48 5.59 25.91
CA ALA A 190 -3.97 6.15 27.17
C ALA A 190 -4.39 7.63 27.02
N ARG A 191 -3.61 8.45 26.30
CA ARG A 191 -4.00 9.84 25.98
C ARG A 191 -5.19 9.91 25.04
N LEU A 192 -5.28 9.01 24.05
CA LEU A 192 -6.43 8.93 23.14
C LEU A 192 -7.71 8.57 23.91
N ALA A 193 -7.67 7.56 24.77
CA ALA A 193 -8.78 7.19 25.64
C ALA A 193 -9.22 8.33 26.58
N ALA A 194 -8.25 9.04 27.19
CA ALA A 194 -8.56 10.24 27.99
C ALA A 194 -9.23 11.34 27.16
N THR A 195 -8.84 11.51 25.89
CA THR A 195 -9.45 12.48 24.97
C THR A 195 -10.89 12.09 24.62
N THR A 196 -11.15 10.82 24.34
CA THR A 196 -12.50 10.29 24.10
C THR A 196 -13.39 10.47 25.33
N ALA A 197 -12.88 10.16 26.52
CA ALA A 197 -13.59 10.36 27.78
C ALA A 197 -13.89 11.84 28.06
N ALA A 198 -12.92 12.73 27.85
CA ALA A 198 -13.10 14.18 28.01
C ALA A 198 -14.16 14.75 27.05
N ALA A 199 -14.27 14.17 25.85
CA ALA A 199 -15.29 14.50 24.87
C ALA A 199 -16.67 13.85 25.15
N ARG A 200 -16.79 13.05 26.22
CA ARG A 200 -17.98 12.28 26.61
C ARG A 200 -18.52 11.42 25.47
N LEU A 201 -17.62 10.72 24.79
CA LEU A 201 -17.96 9.81 23.70
C LEU A 201 -17.89 8.37 24.17
N ASP A 202 -18.98 7.63 23.97
CA ASP A 202 -19.03 6.21 24.28
C ASP A 202 -18.40 5.39 23.14
N ALA A 203 -17.24 4.81 23.42
CA ALA A 203 -16.53 3.97 22.47
C ALA A 203 -17.14 2.58 22.39
N HIS A 204 -17.34 2.08 21.18
CA HIS A 204 -17.66 0.67 20.97
C HIS A 204 -16.42 -0.19 21.24
N HIS A 205 -16.60 -1.24 22.04
CA HIS A 205 -15.57 -2.24 22.29
C HIS A 205 -15.84 -3.48 21.43
N ASP A 206 -14.99 -3.72 20.45
CA ASP A 206 -15.05 -4.91 19.60
C ASP A 206 -14.39 -6.10 20.33
N PRO A 207 -15.11 -7.21 20.60
CA PRO A 207 -14.55 -8.39 21.26
C PRO A 207 -13.34 -9.00 20.55
N MET A 208 -13.18 -8.78 19.23
CA MET A 208 -12.01 -9.26 18.49
C MET A 208 -10.71 -8.61 18.97
N ASN A 209 -10.78 -7.44 19.60
CA ASN A 209 -9.61 -6.74 20.13
C ASN A 209 -8.99 -7.41 21.37
N ASP A 210 -9.71 -8.35 21.99
CA ASP A 210 -9.25 -9.09 23.18
C ASP A 210 -8.95 -10.56 22.87
N ASP A 211 -9.19 -11.01 21.64
CA ASP A 211 -9.04 -12.42 21.29
C ASP A 211 -7.57 -12.80 21.06
N PRO A 212 -6.97 -13.64 21.91
CA PRO A 212 -5.53 -13.97 21.87
C PRO A 212 -5.13 -14.81 20.64
N ARG A 213 -6.11 -15.28 19.84
CA ARG A 213 -5.82 -15.91 18.54
C ARG A 213 -5.18 -14.91 17.58
N PHE A 214 -5.52 -13.62 17.68
CA PHE A 214 -4.91 -12.58 16.87
C PHE A 214 -3.51 -12.23 17.37
N HIS A 215 -2.54 -12.21 16.46
CA HIS A 215 -1.14 -12.01 16.79
C HIS A 215 -0.88 -10.65 17.48
N ARG A 216 -1.54 -9.60 16.97
CA ARG A 216 -1.43 -8.24 17.49
C ARG A 216 -1.92 -8.11 18.93
N VAL A 217 -2.95 -8.87 19.32
CA VAL A 217 -3.45 -8.92 20.70
C VAL A 217 -2.39 -9.51 21.64
N ARG A 218 -1.69 -10.58 21.21
CA ARG A 218 -0.59 -11.16 21.99
C ARG A 218 0.57 -10.18 22.17
N LEU A 219 0.96 -9.46 21.12
CA LEU A 219 2.02 -8.46 21.20
C LEU A 219 1.64 -7.29 22.11
N ARG A 220 0.39 -6.81 22.03
CA ARG A 220 -0.15 -5.78 22.91
C ARG A 220 -0.05 -6.19 24.38
N ALA A 221 -0.40 -7.43 24.71
CA ALA A 221 -0.27 -7.96 26.06
C ALA A 221 1.20 -8.10 26.53
N ALA A 222 2.15 -8.22 25.61
CA ALA A 222 3.58 -8.30 25.91
C ALA A 222 4.22 -6.92 26.15
N LEU A 223 3.69 -5.83 25.56
CA LEU A 223 4.27 -4.48 25.67
C LEU A 223 4.53 -4.01 27.12
N PRO A 224 3.64 -4.21 28.11
CA PRO A 224 3.92 -3.83 29.49
C PRO A 224 5.10 -4.59 30.11
N HIS A 225 5.32 -5.84 29.71
CA HIS A 225 6.47 -6.65 30.17
C HIS A 225 7.77 -6.14 29.56
N LEU A 226 7.76 -5.81 28.26
CA LEU A 226 8.90 -5.20 27.57
C LEU A 226 9.25 -3.83 28.16
N ALA A 227 8.24 -3.04 28.51
CA ALA A 227 8.43 -1.74 29.16
C ALA A 227 9.16 -1.85 30.51
N LYS A 228 8.87 -2.87 31.31
CA LYS A 228 9.60 -3.16 32.57
C LYS A 228 11.08 -3.48 32.35
N ALA A 229 11.44 -3.98 31.17
CA ALA A 229 12.82 -4.22 30.76
C ALA A 229 13.46 -3.01 30.04
N GLY A 230 12.80 -1.85 29.99
CA GLY A 230 13.28 -0.63 29.34
C GLY A 230 12.96 -0.52 27.85
N VAL A 231 12.29 -1.53 27.26
CA VAL A 231 11.87 -1.52 25.85
C VAL A 231 10.45 -0.96 25.77
N THR A 232 10.33 0.36 25.86
CA THR A 232 9.04 1.07 25.84
C THR A 232 8.53 1.30 24.41
N ALA A 233 7.22 1.53 24.25
CA ALA A 233 6.64 1.87 22.95
C ALA A 233 7.28 3.14 22.36
N THR A 234 7.59 4.14 23.20
CA THR A 234 8.33 5.35 22.81
C THR A 234 9.73 5.04 22.30
N ALA A 235 10.48 4.16 22.98
CA ALA A 235 11.81 3.76 22.55
C ALA A 235 11.78 3.00 21.21
N ILE A 236 10.81 2.10 21.02
CA ILE A 236 10.59 1.38 19.77
C ILE A 236 10.24 2.36 18.64
N ALA A 237 9.29 3.27 18.85
CA ALA A 237 8.90 4.26 17.84
C ALA A 237 10.07 5.19 17.48
N ALA A 238 10.91 5.58 18.45
CA ALA A 238 12.12 6.35 18.17
C ALA A 238 13.15 5.56 17.34
N ALA A 239 13.27 4.25 17.55
CA ALA A 239 14.09 3.38 16.70
C ALA A 239 13.53 3.29 15.28
N ALA A 240 12.21 3.07 15.14
CA ALA A 240 11.53 3.07 13.85
C ALA A 240 11.74 4.40 13.08
N ALA A 241 11.63 5.54 13.76
CA ALA A 241 11.87 6.85 13.15
C ALA A 241 13.33 7.06 12.70
N ARG A 242 14.32 6.50 13.41
CA ARG A 242 15.73 6.52 12.98
C ARG A 242 15.93 5.65 11.73
N LEU A 243 15.31 4.46 11.70
CA LEU A 243 15.34 3.57 10.54
C LEU A 243 14.61 4.15 9.34
N ALA A 244 13.52 4.90 9.56
CA ALA A 244 12.83 5.65 8.51
C ALA A 244 13.76 6.68 7.85
N ARG A 245 14.57 7.42 8.62
CA ARG A 245 15.58 8.34 8.05
C ARG A 245 16.67 7.62 7.27
N ALA A 246 17.11 6.45 7.74
CA ALA A 246 18.06 5.62 7.00
C ALA A 246 17.45 5.10 5.69
N ALA A 247 16.20 4.65 5.71
CA ALA A 247 15.46 4.26 4.53
C ALA A 247 15.34 5.43 3.53
N ASP A 248 15.03 6.64 3.99
CA ASP A 248 14.95 7.84 3.14
C ASP A 248 16.31 8.15 2.46
N ALA A 249 17.43 7.95 3.17
CA ALA A 249 18.76 8.10 2.59
C ALA A 249 19.04 7.04 1.50
N ILE A 250 18.65 5.79 1.75
CA ILE A 250 18.78 4.70 0.77
C ILE A 250 17.91 4.97 -0.46
N GLU A 251 16.68 5.49 -0.29
CA GLU A 251 15.83 5.93 -1.40
C GLU A 251 16.52 7.00 -2.24
N ALA A 252 17.04 8.05 -1.60
CA ALA A 252 17.71 9.14 -2.31
C ALA A 252 18.95 8.64 -3.08
N MET A 253 19.69 7.67 -2.55
CA MET A 253 20.81 7.04 -3.24
C MET A 253 20.33 6.17 -4.42
N ALA A 254 19.25 5.42 -4.24
CA ALA A 254 18.65 4.63 -5.32
C ALA A 254 18.09 5.53 -6.43
N ASP A 255 17.45 6.65 -6.10
CA ASP A 255 16.96 7.64 -7.06
C ASP A 255 18.10 8.19 -7.93
N ARG A 256 19.24 8.55 -7.32
CA ARG A 256 20.43 9.01 -8.06
C ARG A 256 20.96 7.92 -8.98
N LEU A 257 21.03 6.68 -8.51
CA LEU A 257 21.50 5.55 -9.30
C LEU A 257 20.56 5.26 -10.49
N ILE A 258 19.25 5.32 -10.26
CA ILE A 258 18.22 5.18 -11.30
C ILE A 258 18.38 6.27 -12.35
N ALA A 259 18.37 7.54 -11.92
CA ALA A 259 18.44 8.69 -12.82
C ALA A 259 19.71 8.70 -13.68
N ALA A 260 20.85 8.26 -13.11
CA ALA A 260 22.13 8.27 -13.81
C ALA A 260 22.34 7.09 -14.77
N HIS A 261 21.79 5.91 -14.45
CA HIS A 261 22.25 4.67 -15.10
C HIS A 261 21.16 3.72 -15.57
N VAL A 262 19.91 3.90 -15.15
CA VAL A 262 18.81 3.01 -15.57
C VAL A 262 18.14 3.55 -16.81
N GLN A 263 18.05 2.70 -17.83
CA GLN A 263 17.37 2.98 -19.09
C GLN A 263 16.19 2.03 -19.24
N VAL A 264 15.06 2.53 -19.70
CA VAL A 264 13.88 1.73 -20.05
C VAL A 264 13.57 1.99 -21.52
N ASP A 265 13.46 0.93 -22.32
CA ASP A 265 13.08 1.08 -23.73
C ASP A 265 11.55 0.99 -23.94
N ALA A 266 11.11 1.28 -25.17
CA ALA A 266 9.70 1.23 -25.55
C ALA A 266 9.05 -0.16 -25.41
N PHE A 267 9.85 -1.21 -25.17
CA PHE A 267 9.40 -2.59 -24.98
C PHE A 267 9.31 -2.99 -23.49
N ALA A 268 9.48 -2.01 -22.59
CA ALA A 268 9.57 -2.23 -21.15
C ALA A 268 10.73 -3.18 -20.78
N VAL A 269 11.86 -3.10 -21.49
CA VAL A 269 13.12 -3.72 -21.08
C VAL A 269 13.93 -2.68 -20.31
N VAL A 270 14.28 -3.01 -19.08
CA VAL A 270 15.12 -2.19 -18.21
C VAL A 270 16.57 -2.60 -18.38
N ALA A 271 17.50 -1.67 -18.51
CA ALA A 271 18.92 -1.96 -18.62
C ALA A 271 19.79 -0.98 -17.83
N PHE A 272 20.88 -1.47 -17.26
CA PHE A 272 21.89 -0.65 -16.57
C PHE A 272 23.28 -1.33 -16.61
N PRO A 273 24.38 -0.56 -16.51
CA PRO A 273 25.74 -1.10 -16.42
C PRO A 273 26.01 -1.79 -15.09
N VAL A 274 26.80 -2.87 -15.11
CA VAL A 274 27.18 -3.68 -13.93
C VAL A 274 28.04 -2.88 -12.97
N ARG A 275 28.96 -2.03 -13.45
CA ARG A 275 29.94 -1.35 -12.59
C ARG A 275 29.29 -0.36 -11.59
N PRO A 276 28.46 0.63 -12.01
CA PRO A 276 27.76 1.48 -11.04
C PRO A 276 26.84 0.71 -10.09
N PHE A 277 26.29 -0.42 -10.54
CA PHE A 277 25.54 -1.31 -9.66
C PHE A 277 26.46 -1.95 -8.60
N ALA A 278 27.62 -2.48 -9.00
CA ALA A 278 28.60 -3.09 -8.10
C ALA A 278 29.20 -2.09 -7.11
N ASP A 279 29.41 -0.84 -7.53
CA ASP A 279 29.97 0.23 -6.70
C ASP A 279 28.96 0.74 -5.64
N ALA A 280 27.65 0.50 -5.83
CA ALA A 280 26.61 0.88 -4.88
C ALA A 280 26.57 -0.05 -3.66
N ALA A 281 26.25 0.49 -2.49
CA ALA A 281 26.06 -0.30 -1.27
C ALA A 281 24.91 -1.32 -1.41
N ASP A 282 24.97 -2.42 -0.65
CA ASP A 282 24.03 -3.55 -0.69
C ASP A 282 22.57 -3.11 -0.68
N ASP A 283 22.17 -2.30 0.31
CA ASP A 283 20.78 -1.87 0.44
C ASP A 283 20.32 -0.97 -0.73
N VAL A 284 21.23 -0.22 -1.34
CA VAL A 284 20.93 0.60 -2.53
C VAL A 284 20.73 -0.32 -3.75
N ARG A 285 21.57 -1.34 -3.91
CA ARG A 285 21.41 -2.37 -4.96
C ARG A 285 20.07 -3.09 -4.82
N LEU A 286 19.75 -3.53 -3.60
CA LEU A 286 18.49 -4.21 -3.32
C LEU A 286 17.30 -3.30 -3.58
N ARG A 287 17.38 -2.03 -3.16
CA ARG A 287 16.30 -1.07 -3.37
C ARG A 287 16.04 -0.82 -4.86
N LEU A 288 17.11 -0.62 -5.64
CA LEU A 288 17.04 -0.52 -7.10
C LEU A 288 16.33 -1.74 -7.71
N LEU A 289 16.78 -2.95 -7.36
CA LEU A 289 16.19 -4.18 -7.87
C LEU A 289 14.72 -4.31 -7.48
N ILE A 290 14.34 -4.02 -6.24
CA ILE A 290 12.94 -4.06 -5.78
C ILE A 290 12.06 -3.11 -6.61
N ARG A 291 12.53 -1.90 -6.91
CA ARG A 291 11.77 -0.93 -7.74
C ARG A 291 11.57 -1.47 -9.15
N ILE A 292 12.63 -1.98 -9.78
CA ILE A 292 12.56 -2.57 -11.13
C ILE A 292 11.64 -3.81 -11.14
N LEU A 293 11.80 -4.71 -10.18
CA LEU A 293 11.02 -5.94 -10.08
C LEU A 293 9.53 -5.64 -9.89
N ARG A 294 9.15 -4.66 -9.06
CA ARG A 294 7.75 -4.23 -8.88
C ARG A 294 7.20 -3.52 -10.11
N ALA A 295 8.03 -2.70 -10.78
CA ALA A 295 7.60 -1.99 -11.97
C ALA A 295 7.29 -2.93 -13.14
N LEU A 296 8.12 -3.97 -13.35
CA LEU A 296 7.96 -4.98 -14.41
C LEU A 296 7.03 -6.14 -14.03
N GLY A 297 7.15 -6.62 -12.80
CA GLY A 297 6.42 -7.78 -12.28
C GLY A 297 4.96 -7.50 -11.97
N GLY A 298 4.55 -6.23 -11.92
CA GLY A 298 3.16 -5.84 -11.72
C GLY A 298 2.55 -6.26 -10.38
N GLY A 299 3.33 -6.92 -9.51
CA GLY A 299 2.93 -7.30 -8.17
C GLY A 299 2.91 -6.08 -7.25
N ASP A 300 1.93 -6.06 -6.35
CA ASP A 300 1.79 -4.99 -5.38
C ASP A 300 2.88 -5.09 -4.29
N TYR A 301 3.28 -6.31 -3.92
CA TYR A 301 4.25 -6.58 -2.86
C TYR A 301 5.70 -6.63 -3.37
N PRO A 302 6.66 -6.15 -2.56
CA PRO A 302 8.08 -6.35 -2.85
C PRO A 302 8.45 -7.84 -2.78
N PRO A 303 9.37 -8.31 -3.63
CA PRO A 303 9.92 -9.65 -3.49
C PRO A 303 10.72 -9.78 -2.19
N GLY A 304 10.79 -11.00 -1.65
CA GLY A 304 11.57 -11.27 -0.44
C GLY A 304 13.04 -10.87 -0.57
N SER A 305 13.63 -10.36 0.52
CA SER A 305 14.99 -9.83 0.57
C SER A 305 16.03 -10.85 0.13
N GLU A 306 16.02 -12.07 0.69
CA GLU A 306 16.97 -13.14 0.36
C GLU A 306 16.96 -13.48 -1.14
N LYS A 307 15.77 -13.61 -1.73
CA LYS A 307 15.63 -13.88 -3.17
C LYS A 307 16.16 -12.72 -4.00
N THR A 308 15.95 -11.48 -3.55
CA THR A 308 16.47 -10.29 -4.23
C THR A 308 18.00 -10.20 -4.13
N MET A 309 18.58 -10.54 -2.97
CA MET A 309 20.03 -10.66 -2.80
C MET A 309 20.63 -11.70 -3.74
N ALA A 310 19.96 -12.85 -3.92
CA ALA A 310 20.41 -13.86 -4.87
C ALA A 310 20.44 -13.35 -6.32
N ILE A 311 19.53 -12.44 -6.71
CA ILE A 311 19.58 -11.75 -8.01
C ILE A 311 20.78 -10.81 -8.06
N ALA A 312 21.02 -10.02 -7.02
CA ALA A 312 22.16 -9.11 -6.94
C ALA A 312 23.50 -9.87 -7.07
N ALA A 313 23.69 -10.95 -6.31
CA ALA A 313 24.90 -11.78 -6.38
C ALA A 313 25.11 -12.40 -7.78
N ALA A 314 24.03 -12.86 -8.43
CA ALA A 314 24.10 -13.37 -9.80
C ALA A 314 24.50 -12.27 -10.81
N ILE A 315 24.04 -11.03 -10.60
CA ILE A 315 24.46 -9.87 -11.40
C ILE A 315 25.94 -9.54 -11.17
N LEU A 316 26.44 -9.62 -9.93
CA LEU A 316 27.84 -9.34 -9.62
C LEU A 316 28.79 -10.42 -10.14
N GLY A 317 28.28 -11.62 -10.42
CA GLY A 317 29.05 -12.73 -10.98
C GLY A 317 29.54 -13.71 -9.92
N ASP A 318 28.99 -13.62 -8.71
CA ASP A 318 29.30 -14.50 -7.58
C ASP A 318 28.73 -15.93 -7.78
N VAL A 319 27.88 -16.12 -8.80
CA VAL A 319 27.19 -17.38 -9.09
C VAL A 319 27.27 -17.71 -10.59
N PRO A 320 27.45 -18.98 -11.01
CA PRO A 320 27.74 -19.37 -12.41
C PRO A 320 26.66 -19.10 -13.47
N ALA A 321 25.57 -18.40 -13.15
CA ALA A 321 24.44 -18.27 -14.07
C ALA A 321 24.01 -16.81 -14.24
N ALA A 322 24.18 -16.35 -15.48
CA ALA A 322 23.89 -15.00 -15.92
C ALA A 322 22.39 -14.65 -15.95
N LYS A 323 21.49 -15.63 -15.80
CA LYS A 323 20.04 -15.44 -15.91
C LYS A 323 19.30 -16.01 -14.69
N ARG A 324 18.39 -15.21 -14.13
CA ARG A 324 17.55 -15.55 -12.99
C ARG A 324 16.14 -14.98 -13.18
N THR A 325 15.17 -15.56 -12.49
CA THR A 325 13.78 -15.06 -12.49
C THR A 325 13.31 -14.83 -11.06
N LEU A 326 12.70 -13.69 -10.79
CA LEU A 326 12.04 -13.37 -9.53
C LEU A 326 10.83 -12.46 -9.79
N ALA A 327 9.71 -12.69 -9.09
CA ALA A 327 8.50 -11.87 -9.16
C ALA A 327 7.99 -11.63 -10.60
N GLY A 328 8.05 -12.66 -11.46
CA GLY A 328 7.63 -12.57 -12.87
C GLY A 328 8.56 -11.73 -13.74
N VAL A 329 9.81 -11.50 -13.31
CA VAL A 329 10.82 -10.73 -14.03
C VAL A 329 12.07 -11.58 -14.20
N VAL A 330 12.57 -11.61 -15.42
CA VAL A 330 13.85 -12.19 -15.78
C VAL A 330 14.92 -11.11 -15.62
N ALA A 331 15.97 -11.40 -14.87
CA ALA A 331 17.20 -10.63 -14.81
C ALA A 331 18.31 -11.38 -15.55
N GLU A 332 18.97 -10.72 -16.49
CA GLU A 332 20.04 -11.28 -17.32
C GLU A 332 21.26 -10.35 -17.34
N ARG A 333 22.44 -10.86 -16.99
CA ARG A 333 23.73 -10.20 -17.23
C ARG A 333 24.28 -10.61 -18.58
N ARG A 334 24.73 -9.64 -19.37
CA ARG A 334 25.51 -9.85 -20.60
C ARG A 334 26.73 -8.94 -20.59
N GLY A 335 27.89 -9.52 -20.31
CA GLY A 335 29.14 -8.76 -20.18
C GLY A 335 29.05 -7.75 -19.04
N ASP A 336 29.16 -6.47 -19.40
CA ASP A 336 29.12 -5.30 -18.53
C ASP A 336 27.73 -4.69 -18.35
N ARG A 337 26.68 -5.29 -18.94
CA ARG A 337 25.30 -4.80 -18.84
C ARG A 337 24.35 -5.81 -18.23
N VAL A 338 23.38 -5.29 -17.49
CA VAL A 338 22.23 -6.03 -16.97
C VAL A 338 21.00 -5.64 -17.78
N ARG A 339 20.11 -6.60 -18.03
CA ARG A 339 18.78 -6.37 -18.56
C ARG A 339 17.75 -7.07 -17.69
N LEU A 340 16.63 -6.40 -17.44
CA LEU A 340 15.48 -6.97 -16.76
C LEU A 340 14.22 -6.78 -17.60
N TYR A 341 13.41 -7.83 -17.71
CA TYR A 341 12.19 -7.81 -18.50
C TYR A 341 11.19 -8.85 -17.98
N ARG A 342 9.91 -8.67 -18.30
CA ARG A 342 8.83 -9.57 -17.87
C ARG A 342 9.07 -11.02 -18.33
N GLU A 343 8.85 -11.98 -17.43
CA GLU A 343 8.89 -13.41 -17.73
C GLU A 343 7.72 -13.84 -18.63
N ALA A 344 8.00 -14.69 -19.61
CA ALA A 344 6.99 -15.36 -20.42
C ALA A 344 6.59 -16.71 -19.79
N GLY A 345 5.29 -17.03 -19.78
CA GLY A 345 4.79 -18.40 -19.64
C GLY A 345 4.40 -18.88 -18.24
N ARG A 346 4.85 -18.26 -17.13
CA ARG A 346 4.43 -18.66 -15.77
C ARG A 346 3.23 -17.87 -15.23
N SER A 347 3.13 -16.58 -15.56
CA SER A 347 2.01 -15.74 -15.16
C SER A 347 1.03 -15.60 -16.32
N VAL A 348 -0.24 -15.90 -16.09
CA VAL A 348 -1.31 -15.67 -17.06
C VAL A 348 -1.49 -14.15 -17.19
N LEU A 349 -1.07 -13.60 -18.33
CA LEU A 349 -1.26 -12.19 -18.64
C LEU A 349 -2.73 -11.93 -18.99
N PRO A 350 -3.31 -10.81 -18.52
CA PRO A 350 -4.73 -10.55 -18.69
C PRO A 350 -5.08 -10.36 -20.17
N ARG A 351 -6.28 -10.80 -20.55
CA ARG A 351 -6.94 -10.38 -21.79
C ARG A 351 -8.01 -9.37 -21.45
N LEU A 352 -7.96 -8.21 -22.09
CA LEU A 352 -8.89 -7.10 -21.83
C LEU A 352 -9.68 -6.77 -23.09
N ALA A 353 -10.97 -6.49 -22.95
CA ALA A 353 -11.74 -5.88 -24.04
C ALA A 353 -11.24 -4.45 -24.26
N ALA A 354 -11.05 -4.07 -25.53
CA ALA A 354 -10.49 -2.78 -25.91
C ALA A 354 -11.39 -2.12 -26.97
N PRO A 355 -12.62 -1.72 -26.62
CA PRO A 355 -13.55 -1.14 -27.58
C PRO A 355 -12.98 0.15 -28.22
N PRO A 356 -13.56 0.61 -29.34
CA PRO A 356 -13.18 1.90 -29.92
C PRO A 356 -13.25 3.03 -28.90
N GLY A 357 -12.21 3.86 -28.85
CA GLY A 357 -12.06 4.92 -27.84
C GLY A 357 -11.48 4.44 -26.49
N PHE A 358 -11.07 3.18 -26.37
CA PHE A 358 -10.46 2.66 -25.15
C PHE A 358 -9.14 3.38 -24.81
N PHE A 359 -9.02 3.75 -23.53
CA PHE A 359 -7.76 4.13 -22.91
C PHE A 359 -7.59 3.35 -21.60
N GLY A 360 -6.45 2.69 -21.43
CA GLY A 360 -6.20 1.94 -20.20
C GLY A 360 -4.80 1.35 -20.11
N VAL A 361 -4.43 0.87 -18.93
CA VAL A 361 -3.13 0.23 -18.66
C VAL A 361 -3.26 -1.29 -18.70
N TRP A 362 -2.45 -1.94 -19.53
CA TRP A 362 -2.37 -3.39 -19.64
C TRP A 362 -1.15 -3.95 -18.89
N ASP A 363 -1.39 -4.95 -18.04
CA ASP A 363 -0.40 -5.66 -17.21
C ASP A 363 0.54 -4.72 -16.43
N ALA A 364 0.03 -3.55 -16.03
CA ALA A 364 0.76 -2.46 -15.36
C ALA A 364 1.95 -1.85 -16.14
N ARG A 365 2.30 -2.36 -17.33
CA ARG A 365 3.49 -1.98 -18.09
C ARG A 365 3.21 -1.06 -19.28
N PHE A 366 2.01 -1.10 -19.86
CA PHE A 366 1.71 -0.36 -21.09
C PHE A 366 0.38 0.39 -20.98
N ALA A 367 0.40 1.70 -21.18
CA ALA A 367 -0.82 2.46 -21.46
C ALA A 367 -1.14 2.32 -22.94
N ILE A 368 -2.37 1.91 -23.27
CA ILE A 368 -2.81 1.63 -24.62
C ILE A 368 -3.98 2.56 -24.95
N THR A 369 -3.90 3.18 -26.13
CA THR A 369 -4.96 4.03 -26.66
C THR A 369 -5.47 3.42 -27.95
N VAL A 370 -6.78 3.19 -28.01
CA VAL A 370 -7.50 2.70 -29.20
C VAL A 370 -8.35 3.87 -29.73
N PRO A 371 -8.17 4.31 -30.97
CA PRO A 371 -8.94 5.42 -31.51
C PRO A 371 -10.42 5.06 -31.65
N ALA A 372 -11.30 6.07 -31.63
CA ALA A 372 -12.73 5.86 -31.82
C ALA A 372 -13.09 5.30 -33.21
N SER A 373 -12.19 5.47 -34.19
CA SER A 373 -12.30 4.91 -35.54
C SER A 373 -11.90 3.45 -35.66
N ALA A 374 -11.37 2.84 -34.58
CA ALA A 374 -10.96 1.44 -34.59
C ALA A 374 -12.16 0.49 -34.78
N PRO A 375 -11.95 -0.73 -35.29
CA PRO A 375 -13.01 -1.73 -35.39
C PRO A 375 -13.52 -2.16 -34.01
N LYS A 376 -14.74 -2.71 -33.99
CA LYS A 376 -15.32 -3.35 -32.79
C LYS A 376 -14.65 -4.70 -32.52
N ASN A 377 -14.95 -5.28 -31.35
CA ASN A 377 -14.50 -6.62 -30.92
C ASN A 377 -12.98 -6.78 -30.82
N LEU A 378 -12.29 -5.70 -30.43
CA LEU A 378 -10.88 -5.75 -30.14
C LEU A 378 -10.62 -6.25 -28.72
N THR A 379 -9.58 -7.06 -28.58
CA THR A 379 -9.04 -7.48 -27.28
C THR A 379 -7.54 -7.24 -27.23
N ILE A 380 -7.02 -6.87 -26.06
CA ILE A 380 -5.59 -6.74 -25.81
C ILE A 380 -5.13 -8.00 -25.07
N GLY A 381 -4.03 -8.59 -25.51
CA GLY A 381 -3.42 -9.74 -24.85
C GLY A 381 -1.92 -9.86 -25.15
N PRO A 382 -1.25 -10.89 -24.63
CA PRO A 382 0.17 -11.09 -24.93
C PRO A 382 0.37 -11.53 -26.39
N LEU A 383 1.43 -11.03 -27.03
CA LEU A 383 1.82 -11.42 -28.40
C LEU A 383 2.07 -12.92 -28.54
N GLY A 384 2.65 -13.56 -27.52
CA GLY A 384 3.01 -14.97 -27.55
C GLY A 384 4.13 -15.29 -28.56
N SER A 385 4.10 -16.51 -29.09
CA SER A 385 5.03 -16.97 -30.12
C SER A 385 4.62 -16.52 -31.53
N GLU A 386 3.39 -16.04 -31.70
CA GLU A 386 2.86 -15.64 -33.01
C GLU A 386 3.63 -14.44 -33.57
N ARG A 387 3.76 -14.44 -34.90
CA ARG A 387 4.43 -13.39 -35.64
C ARG A 387 3.65 -13.10 -36.92
N PRO A 388 2.87 -12.02 -36.95
CA PRO A 388 2.20 -11.56 -38.15
C PRO A 388 3.19 -11.25 -39.27
N ASP A 389 2.74 -11.39 -40.52
CA ASP A 389 3.52 -11.04 -41.69
C ASP A 389 3.91 -9.56 -41.66
N GLY A 390 5.17 -9.29 -42.02
CA GLY A 390 5.74 -7.93 -41.97
C GLY A 390 6.10 -7.41 -40.58
N LEU A 391 5.86 -8.16 -39.49
CA LEU A 391 6.30 -7.75 -38.15
C LEU A 391 7.82 -7.85 -38.01
N ILE A 392 8.48 -6.70 -37.91
CA ILE A 392 9.93 -6.59 -37.67
C ILE A 392 10.17 -6.45 -36.15
N ARG A 393 11.05 -7.30 -35.60
CA ARG A 393 11.50 -7.20 -34.21
C ARG A 393 12.94 -6.66 -34.18
N PRO A 394 13.26 -5.66 -33.34
CA PRO A 394 14.63 -5.21 -33.16
C PRO A 394 15.52 -6.35 -32.67
N LYS A 395 16.75 -6.45 -33.18
CA LYS A 395 17.72 -7.47 -32.74
C LYS A 395 18.08 -7.37 -31.25
N THR A 396 17.91 -6.19 -30.67
CA THR A 396 18.19 -5.90 -29.26
C THR A 396 17.12 -6.44 -28.31
N LEU A 397 15.91 -6.71 -28.80
CA LEU A 397 14.77 -7.17 -28.02
C LEU A 397 14.84 -8.69 -27.79
N PRO A 398 14.94 -9.17 -26.54
CA PRO A 398 14.91 -10.60 -26.25
C PRO A 398 13.59 -11.24 -26.70
N ALA A 399 13.67 -12.44 -27.30
CA ALA A 399 12.49 -13.15 -27.79
C ALA A 399 11.42 -13.38 -26.69
N ALA A 400 11.86 -13.66 -25.46
CA ALA A 400 10.98 -13.81 -24.30
C ALA A 400 10.30 -12.48 -23.90
N ALA A 401 10.99 -11.34 -24.04
CA ALA A 401 10.40 -10.03 -23.80
C ALA A 401 9.38 -9.66 -24.89
N ALA A 402 9.68 -9.99 -26.14
CA ALA A 402 8.76 -9.77 -27.26
C ALA A 402 7.43 -10.54 -27.08
N ALA A 403 7.49 -11.78 -26.59
CA ALA A 403 6.32 -12.63 -26.39
C ALA A 403 5.31 -12.08 -25.37
N VAL A 404 5.74 -11.16 -24.50
CA VAL A 404 4.91 -10.54 -23.46
C VAL A 404 4.63 -9.07 -23.73
N LEU A 405 4.85 -8.61 -24.98
CA LEU A 405 4.34 -7.31 -25.43
C LEU A 405 2.83 -7.37 -25.68
N PRO A 406 2.11 -6.27 -25.46
CA PRO A 406 0.71 -6.18 -25.84
C PRO A 406 0.55 -6.29 -27.36
N ALA A 407 -0.29 -7.23 -27.76
CA ALA A 407 -0.86 -7.32 -29.09
C ALA A 407 -2.37 -7.10 -29.02
N VAL A 408 -2.93 -6.51 -30.07
CA VAL A 408 -4.36 -6.31 -30.23
C VAL A 408 -4.87 -7.38 -31.19
N PHE A 409 -5.93 -8.04 -30.76
CA PHE A 409 -6.57 -9.14 -31.48
C PHE A 409 -7.98 -8.74 -31.88
N ARG A 410 -8.37 -9.17 -33.08
CA ARG A 410 -9.75 -9.14 -33.57
C ARG A 410 -10.11 -10.54 -34.03
N ASP A 411 -11.19 -11.10 -33.49
CA ASP A 411 -11.66 -12.45 -33.84
C ASP A 411 -10.54 -13.52 -33.77
N GLY A 412 -9.68 -13.39 -32.76
CA GLY A 412 -8.54 -14.30 -32.52
C GLY A 412 -7.27 -14.02 -33.33
N ARG A 413 -7.28 -13.09 -34.29
CA ARG A 413 -6.12 -12.74 -35.12
C ARG A 413 -5.46 -11.45 -34.65
N ILE A 414 -4.13 -11.40 -34.67
CA ILE A 414 -3.37 -10.19 -34.33
C ILE A 414 -3.58 -9.13 -35.43
N VAL A 415 -4.09 -7.96 -35.04
CA VAL A 415 -4.30 -6.81 -35.93
C VAL A 415 -3.38 -5.63 -35.60
N ALA A 416 -2.80 -5.58 -34.39
CA ALA A 416 -1.73 -4.64 -34.07
C ALA A 416 -0.76 -5.19 -33.02
N VAL A 417 0.48 -4.71 -33.06
CA VAL A 417 1.50 -4.87 -32.01
C VAL A 417 2.10 -3.50 -31.74
N PRO A 418 1.38 -2.63 -31.01
CA PRO A 418 1.69 -1.20 -30.96
C PRO A 418 3.10 -0.85 -30.48
N PRO A 419 3.71 -1.53 -29.49
CA PRO A 419 5.10 -1.23 -29.10
C PRO A 419 6.11 -1.45 -30.23
N LEU A 420 5.82 -2.36 -31.18
CA LEU A 420 6.65 -2.62 -32.36
C LEU A 420 6.25 -1.78 -33.57
N GLY A 421 5.29 -0.85 -33.43
CA GLY A 421 4.83 0.02 -34.52
C GLY A 421 4.16 -0.74 -35.68
N TRP A 422 3.68 -1.95 -35.45
CA TRP A 422 3.03 -2.77 -36.49
C TRP A 422 1.52 -2.77 -36.29
N ALA A 423 0.77 -2.54 -37.37
CA ALA A 423 -0.69 -2.67 -37.40
C ALA A 423 -1.15 -2.96 -38.83
N THR A 424 -2.28 -3.67 -38.95
CA THR A 424 -3.03 -3.73 -40.21
C THR A 424 -3.69 -2.36 -40.49
N PRO A 425 -4.09 -2.07 -41.75
CA PRO A 425 -4.74 -0.80 -42.07
C PRO A 425 -5.98 -0.50 -41.22
N GLU A 426 -6.75 -1.53 -40.85
CA GLU A 426 -7.95 -1.38 -40.01
C GLU A 426 -7.64 -1.04 -38.55
N ALA A 427 -6.44 -1.36 -38.06
CA ALA A 427 -6.01 -1.10 -36.69
C ALA A 427 -5.00 0.07 -36.61
N ALA A 428 -4.89 0.87 -37.66
CA ALA A 428 -4.03 2.03 -37.70
C ALA A 428 -4.39 3.04 -36.59
N GLY A 429 -3.37 3.64 -35.98
CA GLY A 429 -3.54 4.63 -34.91
C GLY A 429 -3.68 4.06 -33.50
N ILE A 430 -3.72 2.73 -33.33
CA ILE A 430 -3.58 2.13 -31.99
C ILE A 430 -2.12 2.29 -31.54
N VAL A 431 -1.93 2.90 -30.37
CA VAL A 431 -0.59 3.19 -29.81
C VAL A 431 -0.45 2.61 -28.41
N ALA A 432 0.79 2.32 -28.02
CA ALA A 432 1.13 1.95 -26.66
C ALA A 432 2.36 2.74 -26.19
N SER A 433 2.34 3.16 -24.92
CA SER A 433 3.48 3.77 -24.24
C SER A 433 3.84 2.96 -23.01
N GLU A 434 5.13 2.70 -22.81
CA GLU A 434 5.62 2.04 -21.61
C GLU A 434 5.34 2.89 -20.35
N GLN A 435 5.06 2.24 -19.22
CA GLN A 435 4.74 2.88 -17.93
C GLN A 435 5.76 2.49 -16.83
N VAL A 436 6.73 1.65 -17.17
CA VAL A 436 7.75 1.13 -16.28
C VAL A 436 8.69 2.25 -15.81
N SER A 437 9.08 3.20 -16.66
CA SER A 437 9.91 4.34 -16.24
C SER A 437 9.25 5.14 -15.11
N ALA A 438 7.98 5.51 -15.29
CA ALA A 438 7.22 6.25 -14.28
C ALA A 438 7.06 5.45 -12.99
N ARG A 439 6.83 4.13 -13.09
CA ARG A 439 6.69 3.24 -11.92
C ARG A 439 8.01 3.01 -11.18
N ILE A 440 9.14 3.02 -11.89
CA ILE A 440 10.47 2.97 -11.26
C ILE A 440 10.72 4.29 -10.56
N ALA A 441 10.46 5.45 -11.21
CA ALA A 441 10.75 6.78 -10.67
C ALA A 441 9.87 7.17 -9.48
N ALA A 442 8.59 6.82 -9.53
CA ALA A 442 7.62 7.04 -8.45
C ALA A 442 7.06 5.68 -8.01
N PRO A 443 7.83 4.88 -7.25
CA PRO A 443 7.33 3.62 -6.75
C PRO A 443 6.12 3.92 -5.87
N ARG A 444 5.02 3.21 -6.06
CA ARG A 444 3.91 3.29 -5.11
C ARG A 444 4.40 2.82 -3.76
N ASP A 445 4.35 3.70 -2.77
CA ASP A 445 4.46 3.35 -1.37
C ASP A 445 3.17 2.64 -0.98
N PHE A 446 2.98 1.40 -1.45
CA PHE A 446 1.95 0.48 -0.97
C PHE A 446 1.99 -0.89 -1.63
N PRO A 447 1.53 -1.91 -0.89
CA PRO A 447 0.25 -1.88 -0.24
C PRO A 447 0.32 -1.52 1.25
N LEU A 448 -0.81 -1.09 1.79
CA LEU A 448 -1.15 -0.83 3.21
C LEU A 448 -0.93 -2.02 4.16
N MET A 449 -0.26 -3.03 3.62
CA MET A 449 -0.27 -4.48 3.74
C MET A 449 0.03 -5.10 5.11
N ASP A 450 0.91 -4.45 5.85
CA ASP A 450 1.86 -5.22 6.68
C ASP A 450 1.63 -5.05 8.18
N GLU A 451 0.36 -4.99 8.58
CA GLU A 451 -0.11 -4.91 9.96
C GLU A 451 -0.81 -6.20 10.47
N THR A 452 -0.87 -7.25 9.64
CA THR A 452 -1.31 -8.61 10.01
C THR A 452 -0.11 -9.52 10.14
#